data_AF-A0A6I4NQZ2-F1
#
_entry.id   AF-A0A6I4NQZ2-F1
#
_cell.length_a   1.000
_cell.length_b   1.000
_cell.length_c   1.000
_cell.angle_alpha   90.00
_cell.angle_beta   90.00
_cell.angle_gamma   90.00
#
_symmetry.space_group_name_H-M   'P 1'
#
loop_
_entity.id
_entity.type
_entity.pdbx_description
1 polymer ?
#
loop_
_entity_poly.entity_id
_entity_poly.type
_entity_poly.pdbx_seq_one_letter_code
_entity_poly.pdbx_strand_id
1 'polypeptide(L)'
;MNKVFFVFYFLFLFGVSNAQDTLATAEPPKVASVKYTEADIYVDSDTIEAKTFDKNFKKKYTDSDFVYEYKTPEKNAWDRFKEWLANIFRDLFNFSTNETSMNFVSILLKVLAVLVVVSVIYLIAKALINKEGQWIFAKDANKKTIYYTDIEKNIHLLDFKKLIEECLERGEKRLCIRYYYLWLLKIMAQNHYIEWDIEKTNSDYLYEIQSPVLKEEFTYLSYLYNYIWYGEFEIDDKMFEKAQISFKNSIKKFSNE
;
A
#
# COMPACT_ATOMS: atom_id res chain seq x y z
N MET A 1 19.15 6.03 -12.08
CA MET A 1 18.92 5.02 -11.03
C MET A 1 19.44 5.58 -9.71
N ASN A 2 18.56 6.26 -8.97
CA ASN A 2 18.98 7.19 -7.92
C ASN A 2 19.28 6.47 -6.61
N LYS A 3 20.41 6.81 -6.00
CA LYS A 3 20.93 6.27 -4.72
C LYS A 3 19.90 6.33 -3.57
N VAL A 4 18.92 7.22 -3.67
CA VAL A 4 17.80 7.37 -2.71
C VAL A 4 16.86 6.16 -2.71
N PHE A 5 16.64 5.51 -3.87
CA PHE A 5 15.83 4.29 -3.97
C PHE A 5 16.50 3.12 -3.26
N PHE A 6 17.84 3.07 -3.29
CA PHE A 6 18.61 2.08 -2.55
C PHE A 6 18.43 2.26 -1.04
N VAL A 7 18.36 3.50 -0.55
CA VAL A 7 18.17 3.78 0.89
C VAL A 7 16.79 3.35 1.38
N PHE A 8 15.71 3.61 0.63
CA PHE A 8 14.36 3.16 1.00
C PHE A 8 14.17 1.65 0.86
N TYR A 9 14.70 1.05 -0.21
CA TYR A 9 14.70 -0.40 -0.39
C TYR A 9 15.51 -1.11 0.71
N PHE A 10 16.66 -0.54 1.09
CA PHE A 10 17.48 -1.05 2.18
C PHE A 10 16.74 -0.93 3.52
N LEU A 11 16.15 0.22 3.86
CA LEU A 11 15.37 0.38 5.11
C LEU A 11 14.16 -0.56 5.20
N PHE A 12 13.50 -0.85 4.08
CA PHE A 12 12.35 -1.78 4.06
C PHE A 12 12.79 -3.25 4.16
N LEU A 13 13.94 -3.63 3.58
CA LEU A 13 14.49 -4.97 3.69
C LEU A 13 14.98 -5.32 5.11
N PHE A 14 15.45 -4.35 5.88
CA PHE A 14 15.89 -4.58 7.28
C PHE A 14 14.73 -4.62 8.29
N GLY A 15 13.52 -4.20 7.90
CA GLY A 15 12.35 -4.16 8.79
C GLY A 15 11.62 -5.49 8.97
N VAL A 16 11.92 -6.51 8.16
CA VAL A 16 11.15 -7.78 8.13
C VAL A 16 11.99 -9.01 8.43
N SER A 17 13.13 -8.87 9.09
CA SER A 17 13.79 -10.02 9.71
C SER A 17 13.09 -10.35 11.03
N ASN A 18 11.92 -10.98 10.94
CA ASN A 18 11.45 -11.82 12.03
C ASN A 18 12.43 -12.99 12.12
N ALA A 19 13.48 -12.84 12.92
CA ALA A 19 14.27 -13.97 13.39
C ALA A 19 13.35 -14.78 14.30
N GLN A 20 12.55 -15.63 13.68
CA GLN A 20 11.77 -16.63 14.38
C GLN A 20 12.80 -17.69 14.79
N ASP A 21 13.38 -17.52 15.99
CA ASP A 21 14.08 -18.60 16.69
C ASP A 21 13.06 -19.72 16.86
N THR A 22 13.01 -20.58 15.85
CA THR A 22 12.15 -21.75 15.84
C THR A 22 12.90 -22.76 16.67
N LEU A 23 12.91 -22.58 18.00
CA LEU A 23 13.06 -23.72 18.88
C LEU A 23 11.94 -24.66 18.49
N ALA A 24 12.29 -25.72 17.76
CA ALA A 24 11.35 -26.76 17.38
C ALA A 24 10.86 -27.42 18.67
N THR A 25 9.87 -26.83 19.31
CA THR A 25 9.02 -27.52 20.28
C THR A 25 8.32 -28.59 19.46
N ALA A 26 8.83 -29.82 19.54
CA ALA A 26 8.12 -30.97 19.04
C ALA A 26 6.70 -30.87 19.56
N GLU A 27 5.73 -30.71 18.64
CA GLU A 27 4.33 -30.72 19.04
C GLU A 27 4.14 -32.04 19.81
N PRO A 28 3.66 -32.00 21.06
CA PRO A 28 3.33 -33.23 21.76
C PRO A 28 2.38 -34.03 20.85
N PRO A 29 2.52 -35.36 20.77
CA PRO A 29 1.73 -36.17 19.86
C PRO A 29 0.27 -35.77 19.99
N LYS A 30 -0.41 -35.53 18.86
CA LYS A 30 -1.83 -35.21 18.83
C LYS A 30 -2.62 -36.41 19.36
N VAL A 31 -2.70 -36.51 20.68
CA VAL A 31 -3.57 -37.46 21.35
C VAL A 31 -4.98 -37.01 21.01
N ALA A 32 -5.76 -37.88 20.37
CA ALA A 32 -7.15 -37.60 20.11
C ALA A 32 -7.81 -37.20 21.44
N SER A 33 -8.42 -36.01 21.48
CA SER A 33 -9.10 -35.52 22.67
C SER A 33 -10.23 -36.50 23.00
N VAL A 34 -10.03 -37.34 24.02
CA VAL A 34 -11.08 -38.21 24.52
C VAL A 34 -12.19 -37.29 25.04
N LYS A 35 -13.37 -37.35 24.40
CA LYS A 35 -14.54 -36.60 24.85
C LYS A 35 -15.12 -37.33 26.05
N TYR A 36 -14.76 -36.89 27.25
CA TYR A 36 -15.41 -37.34 28.48
C TYR A 36 -16.83 -36.76 28.54
N THR A 37 -17.79 -37.60 28.93
CA THR A 37 -19.16 -37.20 29.26
C THR A 37 -19.32 -37.09 30.77
N GLU A 38 -20.38 -36.42 31.26
CA GLU A 38 -20.62 -36.26 32.71
C GLU A 38 -20.71 -37.60 33.45
N ALA A 39 -21.11 -38.68 32.76
CA ALA A 39 -21.15 -40.04 33.29
C ALA A 39 -19.75 -40.65 33.54
N ASP A 40 -18.70 -40.09 32.93
CA ASP A 40 -17.31 -40.55 33.08
C ASP A 40 -16.58 -39.86 34.24
N ILE A 41 -17.22 -38.88 34.89
CA ILE A 41 -16.65 -38.09 35.98
C ILE A 41 -17.00 -38.77 37.31
N TYR A 42 -16.03 -39.47 37.89
CA TYR A 42 -16.11 -39.88 39.30
C TYR A 42 -15.75 -38.68 40.18
N VAL A 43 -16.73 -38.21 40.97
CA VAL A 43 -16.48 -37.17 41.97
C VAL A 43 -15.79 -37.82 43.16
N ASP A 44 -14.53 -37.43 43.37
CA ASP A 44 -13.77 -37.83 44.54
C ASP A 44 -14.48 -37.33 45.81
N SER A 45 -14.87 -38.27 46.66
CA SER A 45 -15.56 -38.00 47.93
C SER A 45 -14.62 -38.19 49.13
N ASP A 46 -13.34 -38.45 48.88
CA ASP A 46 -12.36 -38.61 49.92
C ASP A 46 -12.14 -37.28 50.65
N THR A 47 -12.17 -37.36 51.98
CA THR A 47 -11.95 -36.20 52.83
C THR A 47 -10.45 -35.98 52.96
N ILE A 48 -9.91 -35.05 52.16
CA ILE A 48 -8.49 -34.75 52.20
C ILE A 48 -8.20 -33.87 53.41
N GLU A 49 -7.37 -34.37 54.33
CA GLU A 49 -6.82 -33.55 55.40
C GLU A 49 -5.88 -32.47 54.83
N ALA A 50 -6.13 -31.21 55.18
CA ALA A 50 -5.30 -30.10 54.76
C ALA A 50 -3.90 -30.21 55.38
N LYS A 51 -2.93 -30.65 54.57
CA LYS A 51 -1.52 -30.68 54.99
C LYS A 51 -1.04 -29.26 55.23
N THR A 52 -0.54 -29.01 56.43
CA THR A 52 0.11 -27.75 56.79
C THR A 52 1.62 -27.91 56.77
N PHE A 53 2.34 -26.85 56.44
CA PHE A 53 3.80 -26.86 56.52
C PHE A 53 4.25 -26.83 57.98
N ASP A 54 5.33 -27.55 58.29
CA ASP A 54 6.01 -27.43 59.58
C ASP A 54 6.40 -25.98 59.86
N LYS A 55 6.27 -25.53 61.10
CA LYS A 55 6.56 -24.13 61.50
C LYS A 55 7.96 -23.64 61.08
N ASN A 56 8.91 -24.54 60.87
CA ASN A 56 10.30 -24.25 60.49
C ASN A 56 10.71 -24.81 59.12
N PHE A 57 9.77 -25.11 58.22
CA PHE A 57 10.07 -25.75 56.93
C PHE A 57 11.17 -25.03 56.13
N LYS A 58 11.25 -23.69 56.24
CA LYS A 58 12.26 -22.86 55.56
C LYS A 58 13.71 -23.20 55.92
N LYS A 59 13.99 -23.73 57.12
CA LYS A 59 15.37 -24.11 57.53
C LYS A 59 15.96 -25.19 56.61
N LYS A 60 15.14 -26.06 56.06
CA LYS A 60 15.55 -27.14 55.15
C LYS A 60 16.02 -26.64 53.78
N TYR A 61 15.79 -25.36 53.45
CA TYR A 61 16.07 -24.78 52.14
C TYR A 61 17.13 -23.67 52.23
N THR A 62 18.07 -23.81 53.17
CA THR A 62 19.15 -22.83 53.40
C THR A 62 20.51 -23.28 52.85
N ASP A 63 20.59 -24.51 52.35
CA ASP A 63 21.80 -25.06 51.75
C ASP A 63 22.13 -24.35 50.41
N SER A 64 23.40 -24.44 49.99
CA SER A 64 23.89 -23.86 48.73
C SER A 64 23.11 -24.32 47.51
N ASP A 65 22.53 -25.53 47.57
CA ASP A 65 21.73 -26.13 46.50
C ASP A 65 20.42 -25.35 46.23
N PHE A 66 20.01 -24.50 47.17
CA PHE A 66 18.83 -23.62 47.06
C PHE A 66 19.20 -22.16 46.78
N VAL A 67 20.48 -21.86 46.60
CA VAL A 67 20.96 -20.55 46.14
C VAL A 67 20.95 -20.55 44.62
N TYR A 68 19.83 -20.11 44.05
CA TYR A 68 19.70 -19.98 42.60
C TYR A 68 20.53 -18.77 42.13
N GLU A 69 21.63 -19.03 41.42
CA GLU A 69 22.36 -18.00 40.71
C GLU A 69 21.53 -17.52 39.51
N TYR A 70 21.28 -16.20 39.44
CA TYR A 70 20.77 -15.59 38.22
C TYR A 70 21.83 -15.75 37.13
N LYS A 71 21.64 -16.71 36.22
CA LYS A 71 22.44 -16.77 35.00
C LYS A 71 22.23 -15.46 34.26
N THR A 72 23.30 -14.69 34.08
CA THR A 72 23.24 -13.46 33.27
C THR A 72 22.69 -13.84 31.90
N PRO A 73 21.62 -13.17 31.41
CA PRO A 73 21.03 -13.52 30.13
C PRO A 73 22.10 -13.45 29.04
N GLU A 74 22.11 -14.46 28.17
CA GLU A 74 23.05 -14.48 27.05
C GLU A 74 22.81 -13.27 26.15
N LYS A 75 23.89 -12.56 25.81
CA LYS A 75 23.79 -11.37 24.95
C LYS A 75 23.32 -11.78 23.57
N ASN A 76 22.26 -11.16 23.08
CA ASN A 76 21.78 -11.37 21.72
C ASN A 76 22.66 -10.61 20.69
N ALA A 77 22.39 -10.80 19.40
CA ALA A 77 23.14 -10.12 18.34
C ALA A 77 23.02 -8.59 18.38
N TRP A 78 21.89 -8.07 18.87
CA TRP A 78 21.64 -6.63 19.00
C TRP A 78 22.43 -5.99 20.14
N ASP A 79 22.59 -6.69 21.25
CA ASP A 79 23.39 -6.24 22.38
C ASP A 79 24.88 -6.22 22.01
N ARG A 80 25.36 -7.24 21.28
CA ARG A 80 26.71 -7.24 20.70
C ARG A 80 26.94 -6.09 19.71
N PHE A 81 25.94 -5.76 18.89
CA PHE A 81 26.01 -4.62 17.97
C PHE A 81 26.12 -3.28 18.72
N LYS A 82 25.29 -3.06 19.75
CA LYS A 82 25.37 -1.83 20.57
C LYS A 82 26.72 -1.70 21.26
N GLU A 83 27.26 -2.80 21.79
CA GLU A 83 28.56 -2.81 22.45
C GLU A 83 29.70 -2.51 21.46
N TRP A 84 29.68 -3.11 20.27
CA TRP A 84 30.62 -2.78 19.20
C TRP A 84 30.55 -1.30 18.82
N LEU A 85 29.34 -0.77 18.63
CA LEU A 85 29.13 0.63 18.28
C LEU A 85 29.58 1.56 19.41
N ALA A 86 29.31 1.20 20.67
CA ALA A 86 29.74 1.95 21.84
C ALA A 86 31.27 1.99 21.98
N ASN A 87 31.96 0.90 21.67
CA ASN A 87 33.43 0.88 21.64
C ASN A 87 33.99 1.83 20.57
N ILE A 88 33.40 1.86 19.37
CA ILE A 88 33.81 2.82 18.32
C ILE A 88 33.67 4.26 18.82
N PHE A 89 32.52 4.60 19.41
CA PHE A 89 32.28 5.96 19.92
C PHE A 89 33.13 6.29 21.13
N ARG A 90 33.42 5.32 22.00
CA ARG A 90 34.35 5.48 23.11
C ARG A 90 35.73 5.89 22.61
N ASP A 91 36.24 5.20 21.59
CA ASP A 91 37.58 5.45 21.06
C ASP A 91 37.64 6.76 20.24
N LEU A 92 36.53 7.16 19.59
CA LEU A 92 36.43 8.43 18.85
C LEU A 92 36.28 9.67 19.74
N PHE A 93 35.56 9.55 20.86
CA PHE A 93 35.24 10.68 21.75
C PHE A 93 35.96 10.61 23.10
N ASN A 94 36.85 9.63 23.30
CA ASN A 94 37.58 9.37 24.54
C ASN A 94 36.67 9.32 25.79
N PHE A 95 35.56 8.57 25.72
CA PHE A 95 34.69 8.40 26.89
C PHE A 95 35.41 7.61 28.00
N SER A 96 35.30 8.11 29.24
CA SER A 96 36.04 7.59 30.39
C SER A 96 35.52 6.24 30.92
N THR A 97 34.28 5.85 30.62
CA THR A 97 33.69 4.58 31.08
C THR A 97 32.83 3.92 30.00
N ASN A 98 32.73 2.58 30.06
CA ASN A 98 31.92 1.79 29.14
C ASN A 98 30.41 2.10 29.29
N GLU A 99 29.98 2.45 30.50
CA GLU A 99 28.59 2.81 30.77
C GLU A 99 28.20 4.13 30.09
N THR A 100 29.09 5.13 30.11
CA THR A 100 28.86 6.40 29.41
C THR A 100 28.77 6.22 27.90
N SER A 101 29.62 5.39 27.29
CA SER A 101 29.54 5.10 25.86
C SER A 101 28.27 4.34 25.48
N MET A 102 27.83 3.38 26.30
CA MET A 102 26.59 2.64 26.07
C MET A 102 25.36 3.54 26.19
N ASN A 103 25.34 4.44 27.19
CA ASN A 103 24.27 5.43 27.35
C ASN A 103 24.22 6.41 26.17
N PHE A 104 25.39 6.86 25.69
CA PHE A 104 25.48 7.72 24.51
C PHE A 104 24.91 7.02 23.26
N VAL A 105 25.32 5.78 22.99
CA VAL A 105 24.79 5.00 21.84
C VAL A 105 23.29 4.78 21.95
N SER A 106 22.77 4.50 23.15
CA SER A 106 21.33 4.35 23.38
C SER A 106 20.56 5.64 23.05
N ILE A 107 21.05 6.80 23.49
CA ILE A 107 20.44 8.10 23.18
C ILE A 107 20.55 8.40 21.68
N LEU A 108 21.72 8.15 21.07
CA LEU A 108 21.95 8.36 19.64
C LEU A 108 20.96 7.56 18.79
N LEU A 109 20.78 6.27 19.07
CA LEU A 109 19.85 5.41 18.34
C LEU A 109 18.40 5.86 18.51
N LYS A 110 18.00 6.32 19.70
CA LYS A 110 16.66 6.88 19.95
C LYS A 110 16.42 8.16 19.15
N VAL A 111 17.38 9.09 19.16
CA VAL A 111 17.29 10.34 18.40
C VAL A 111 17.22 10.06 16.90
N LEU A 112 18.05 9.13 16.41
CA LEU A 112 18.03 8.70 15.01
C LEU A 112 16.68 8.08 14.63
N ALA A 113 16.11 7.23 15.47
CA ALA A 113 14.80 6.63 15.23
C ALA A 113 13.69 7.70 15.14
N VAL A 114 13.68 8.67 16.05
CA VAL A 114 12.73 9.81 16.00
C VAL A 114 12.92 10.62 14.72
N LEU A 115 14.17 10.91 14.33
CA LEU A 115 14.47 11.66 13.11
C LEU A 115 13.98 10.92 11.87
N VAL A 116 14.18 9.60 11.79
CA VAL A 116 13.65 8.77 10.69
C VAL A 116 12.13 8.86 10.62
N VAL A 117 11.42 8.73 11.75
CA VAL A 117 9.95 8.86 11.79
C VAL A 117 9.49 10.24 11.31
N VAL A 118 10.10 11.31 11.83
CA VAL A 118 9.78 12.68 11.41
C VAL A 118 10.06 12.89 9.92
N SER A 119 11.17 12.36 9.41
CA SER A 119 11.51 12.44 7.99
C SER A 119 10.50 11.69 7.11
N VAL A 120 10.04 10.52 7.53
CA VAL A 120 9.01 9.76 6.79
C VAL A 120 7.70 10.53 6.78
N ILE A 121 7.26 11.07 7.92
CA ILE A 121 6.04 11.90 8.01
C ILE A 121 6.16 13.12 7.10
N TYR A 122 7.31 13.82 7.14
CA TYR A 122 7.58 14.97 6.27
C TYR A 122 7.51 14.59 4.79
N LEU A 123 8.09 13.46 4.39
CA LEU A 123 8.06 13.00 2.99
C LEU A 123 6.65 12.62 2.53
N ILE A 124 5.85 11.99 3.39
CA ILE A 124 4.45 11.68 3.10
C ILE A 124 3.65 12.98 2.96
N ALA A 125 3.77 13.90 3.92
CA ALA A 125 3.09 15.19 3.87
C ALA A 125 3.48 15.99 2.61
N LYS A 126 4.77 16.00 2.27
CA LYS A 126 5.28 16.64 1.05
C LYS A 126 4.74 15.98 -0.21
N ALA A 127 4.67 14.66 -0.26
CA ALA A 127 4.14 13.91 -1.41
C ALA A 127 2.62 14.09 -1.60
N LEU A 128 1.88 14.40 -0.55
CA LEU A 128 0.45 14.71 -0.62
C LEU A 128 0.18 16.16 -1.04
N ILE A 129 0.98 17.12 -0.54
CA ILE A 129 0.79 18.56 -0.80
C ILE A 129 1.29 18.95 -2.19
N ASN A 130 2.48 18.49 -2.57
CA ASN A 130 2.90 18.61 -3.96
C ASN A 130 2.23 17.46 -4.71
N LYS A 131 1.32 17.78 -5.65
CA LYS A 131 0.76 16.81 -6.64
C LYS A 131 1.83 16.06 -7.47
N GLU A 132 3.11 16.27 -7.15
CA GLU A 132 4.33 15.61 -7.58
C GLU A 132 4.59 14.26 -6.91
N GLY A 133 3.65 13.69 -6.13
CA GLY A 133 3.67 12.27 -5.76
C GLY A 133 3.82 11.34 -6.99
N GLN A 134 3.55 11.87 -8.19
CA GLN A 134 3.91 11.26 -9.45
C GLN A 134 5.40 10.98 -9.60
N TRP A 135 6.36 11.76 -9.09
CA TRP A 135 7.80 11.50 -9.31
C TRP A 135 8.32 10.20 -8.67
N ILE A 136 7.66 9.71 -7.60
CA ILE A 136 8.02 8.45 -6.94
C ILE A 136 7.50 7.23 -7.72
N PHE A 137 6.47 7.42 -8.57
CA PHE A 137 5.85 6.39 -9.41
C PHE A 137 6.02 6.62 -10.93
N ALA A 138 6.53 7.78 -11.34
CA ALA A 138 6.73 8.17 -12.73
C ALA A 138 8.12 7.74 -13.18
N LYS A 139 8.14 6.60 -13.86
CA LYS A 139 9.24 6.22 -14.72
C LYS A 139 9.38 7.27 -15.83
N ASP A 140 10.46 8.06 -15.76
CA ASP A 140 10.99 8.94 -16.80
C ASP A 140 9.98 9.81 -17.58
N ALA A 141 9.58 10.93 -16.98
CA ALA A 141 8.80 11.99 -17.63
C ALA A 141 9.59 12.83 -18.68
N ASN A 142 10.67 12.29 -19.25
CA ASN A 142 11.39 12.90 -20.39
C ASN A 142 11.04 12.24 -21.74
N LYS A 143 10.05 11.34 -21.76
CA LYS A 143 9.31 11.02 -22.98
C LYS A 143 7.86 11.38 -22.79
N LYS A 144 7.42 12.38 -23.55
CA LYS A 144 6.04 12.83 -23.71
C LYS A 144 5.19 11.76 -24.43
N THR A 145 5.25 10.52 -23.98
CA THR A 145 4.36 9.43 -24.37
C THR A 145 3.55 9.10 -23.13
N ILE A 146 2.48 9.86 -22.92
CA ILE A 146 1.41 9.38 -22.08
C ILE A 146 0.90 8.12 -22.77
N TYR A 147 1.13 6.94 -22.18
CA TYR A 147 0.63 5.70 -22.77
C TYR A 147 -0.89 5.75 -22.75
N TYR A 148 -1.52 5.39 -23.87
CA TYR A 148 -2.98 5.34 -24.01
C TYR A 148 -3.67 4.59 -22.86
N THR A 149 -3.01 3.55 -22.35
CA THR A 149 -3.46 2.74 -21.22
C THR A 149 -3.51 3.50 -19.89
N ASP A 150 -2.64 4.48 -19.68
CA ASP A 150 -2.60 5.25 -18.43
C ASP A 150 -3.71 6.31 -18.39
N ILE A 151 -4.08 6.82 -19.57
CA ILE A 151 -5.20 7.74 -19.75
C ILE A 151 -6.52 7.02 -19.45
N GLU A 152 -6.71 5.85 -20.03
CA GLU A 152 -7.92 5.05 -19.82
C GLU A 152 -8.07 4.66 -18.35
N LYS A 153 -7.02 4.21 -17.67
CA LYS A 153 -7.11 3.81 -16.25
C LYS A 153 -7.53 4.92 -15.30
N ASN A 154 -7.37 6.18 -15.68
CA ASN A 154 -7.51 7.32 -14.76
C ASN A 154 -8.38 8.44 -15.35
N ILE A 155 -9.41 8.12 -16.14
CA ILE A 155 -10.22 9.15 -16.83
C ILE A 155 -10.73 10.25 -15.88
N HIS A 156 -11.01 9.91 -14.62
CA HIS A 156 -11.50 10.85 -13.61
C HIS A 156 -10.48 11.95 -13.25
N LEU A 157 -9.18 11.66 -13.34
CA LEU A 157 -8.09 12.56 -12.95
C LEU A 157 -7.60 13.46 -14.09
N LEU A 158 -8.02 13.19 -15.33
CA LEU A 158 -7.50 13.88 -16.51
C LEU A 158 -8.23 15.18 -16.82
N ASP A 159 -7.45 16.15 -17.33
CA ASP A 159 -7.94 17.36 -17.96
C ASP A 159 -8.13 17.12 -19.46
N PHE A 160 -9.32 16.65 -19.84
CA PHE A 160 -9.66 16.39 -21.24
C PHE A 160 -9.65 17.66 -22.09
N LYS A 161 -9.90 18.84 -21.51
CA LYS A 161 -9.87 20.10 -22.27
C LYS A 161 -8.46 20.36 -22.78
N LYS A 162 -7.46 20.22 -21.91
CA LYS A 162 -6.05 20.37 -22.28
C LYS A 162 -5.60 19.30 -23.29
N LEU A 163 -5.97 18.04 -23.06
CA LEU A 163 -5.62 16.94 -23.98
C LEU A 163 -6.19 17.13 -25.39
N ILE A 164 -7.43 17.63 -25.47
CA ILE A 164 -8.10 17.94 -26.73
C ILE A 164 -7.45 19.15 -27.43
N GLU A 165 -7.08 20.20 -26.69
CA GLU A 165 -6.36 21.35 -27.25
C GLU A 165 -5.01 20.91 -27.87
N GLU A 166 -4.23 20.11 -27.14
CA GLU A 166 -2.94 19.61 -27.62
C GLU A 166 -3.07 18.71 -28.87
N CYS A 167 -4.07 17.83 -28.94
CA CYS A 167 -4.23 16.96 -30.11
C CYS A 167 -4.70 17.75 -31.34
N LEU A 168 -5.50 18.82 -31.15
CA LEU A 168 -5.96 19.70 -32.22
C LEU A 168 -4.79 20.48 -32.82
N GLU A 169 -3.90 21.02 -31.99
CA GLU A 169 -2.67 21.69 -32.43
C GLU A 169 -1.75 20.76 -33.23
N ARG A 170 -1.67 19.48 -32.84
CA ARG A 170 -0.87 18.46 -33.54
C ARG A 170 -1.55 17.91 -34.81
N GLY A 171 -2.80 18.27 -35.08
CA GLY A 171 -3.56 17.73 -36.22
C GLY A 171 -3.93 16.24 -36.07
N GLU A 172 -3.87 15.68 -34.86
CA GLU A 172 -4.11 14.27 -34.59
C GLU A 172 -5.62 13.99 -34.45
N LYS A 173 -6.36 14.09 -35.56
CA LYS A 173 -7.84 14.03 -35.58
C LYS A 173 -8.42 12.80 -34.86
N ARG A 174 -7.89 11.62 -35.15
CA ARG A 174 -8.36 10.35 -34.54
C ARG A 174 -8.12 10.36 -33.02
N LEU A 175 -6.99 10.90 -32.57
CA LEU A 175 -6.69 11.05 -31.14
C LEU A 175 -7.68 11.98 -30.46
N CYS A 176 -8.00 13.11 -31.10
CA CYS A 176 -8.97 14.05 -30.57
C CYS A 176 -10.34 13.41 -30.36
N ILE A 177 -10.82 12.62 -31.33
CA ILE A 177 -12.08 11.90 -31.19
C ILE A 177 -12.05 10.91 -30.02
N ARG A 178 -10.92 10.22 -29.80
CA ARG A 178 -10.76 9.36 -28.62
C ARG A 178 -10.84 10.14 -27.31
N TYR A 179 -10.20 11.30 -27.23
CA TYR A 179 -10.29 12.14 -26.04
C TYR A 179 -11.68 12.70 -25.80
N TYR A 180 -12.42 13.07 -26.85
CA TYR A 180 -13.84 13.41 -26.73
C TYR A 180 -14.67 12.24 -26.20
N TYR A 181 -14.43 11.02 -26.70
CA TYR A 181 -15.16 9.82 -26.25
C TYR A 181 -14.87 9.50 -24.77
N LEU A 182 -13.60 9.53 -24.35
CA LEU A 182 -13.24 9.32 -22.95
C LEU A 182 -13.78 10.43 -22.03
N TRP A 183 -13.86 11.67 -22.52
CA TRP A 183 -14.48 12.76 -21.78
C TRP A 183 -16.00 12.53 -21.62
N LEU A 184 -16.68 12.06 -22.66
CA LEU A 184 -18.08 11.65 -22.58
C LEU A 184 -18.30 10.59 -21.49
N LEU A 185 -17.52 9.51 -21.50
CA LEU A 185 -17.61 8.47 -20.47
C LEU A 185 -17.36 9.02 -19.06
N LYS A 186 -16.40 9.94 -18.90
CA LYS A 186 -16.15 10.62 -17.62
C LYS A 186 -17.38 11.37 -17.12
N ILE A 187 -18.01 12.18 -17.97
CA ILE A 187 -19.21 12.95 -17.59
C ILE A 187 -20.36 12.01 -17.25
N MET A 188 -20.57 10.97 -18.06
CA MET A 188 -21.65 10.01 -17.83
C MET A 188 -21.46 9.25 -16.51
N ALA A 189 -20.23 8.89 -16.16
CA ALA A 189 -19.91 8.26 -14.88
C ALA A 189 -20.10 9.24 -13.70
N GLN A 190 -19.71 10.50 -13.85
CA GLN A 190 -19.93 11.54 -12.84
C GLN A 190 -21.41 11.77 -12.54
N ASN A 191 -22.26 11.66 -13.56
CA ASN A 191 -23.71 11.81 -13.45
C ASN A 191 -24.44 10.48 -13.22
N HIS A 192 -23.71 9.40 -12.88
CA HIS A 192 -24.25 8.09 -12.53
C HIS A 192 -25.12 7.43 -13.62
N TYR A 193 -24.95 7.81 -14.89
CA TYR A 193 -25.61 7.11 -16.01
C TYR A 193 -24.96 5.76 -16.31
N ILE A 194 -23.67 5.63 -15.98
CA ILE A 194 -22.86 4.42 -16.13
C ILE A 194 -21.93 4.28 -14.93
N GLU A 195 -21.48 3.06 -14.66
CA GLU A 195 -20.38 2.74 -13.76
C GLU A 195 -19.13 2.48 -14.61
N TRP A 196 -18.19 3.43 -14.60
CA TRP A 196 -16.98 3.35 -15.42
C TRP A 196 -16.05 2.19 -14.99
N ASP A 197 -15.64 1.38 -15.97
CA ASP A 197 -14.64 0.32 -15.83
C ASP A 197 -13.84 0.19 -17.15
N ILE A 198 -12.52 0.06 -17.06
CA ILE A 198 -11.66 -0.10 -18.23
C ILE A 198 -11.91 -1.40 -19.02
N GLU A 199 -12.43 -2.44 -18.37
CA GLU A 199 -12.69 -3.74 -19.00
C GLU A 199 -14.07 -3.79 -19.70
N LYS A 200 -14.93 -2.79 -19.47
CA LYS A 200 -16.27 -2.72 -20.09
C LYS A 200 -16.19 -2.26 -21.55
N THR A 201 -17.02 -2.88 -22.39
CA THR A 201 -17.23 -2.50 -23.78
C THR A 201 -18.26 -1.38 -23.91
N ASN A 202 -18.29 -0.72 -25.07
CA ASN A 202 -19.31 0.29 -25.38
C ASN A 202 -20.74 -0.29 -25.32
N SER A 203 -20.90 -1.58 -25.61
CA SER A 203 -22.18 -2.27 -25.47
C SER A 203 -22.57 -2.46 -24.00
N ASP A 204 -21.62 -2.77 -23.12
CA ASP A 204 -21.87 -2.92 -21.68
C ASP A 204 -22.39 -1.60 -21.09
N TYR A 205 -21.72 -0.49 -21.41
CA TYR A 205 -22.19 0.85 -21.03
C TYR A 205 -23.59 1.17 -21.55
N LEU A 206 -23.93 0.73 -22.76
CA LEU A 206 -25.25 0.95 -23.35
C LEU A 206 -26.38 0.24 -22.57
N TYR A 207 -26.08 -0.89 -21.92
CA TYR A 207 -27.06 -1.63 -21.11
C TYR A 207 -27.34 -0.98 -19.75
N GLU A 208 -26.43 -0.15 -19.25
CA GLU A 208 -26.58 0.55 -17.96
C GLU A 208 -27.49 1.78 -18.06
N ILE A 209 -27.52 2.43 -19.24
CA ILE A 209 -28.28 3.65 -19.47
C ILE A 209 -29.79 3.37 -19.47
N GLN A 210 -30.49 3.97 -18.49
CA GLN A 210 -31.93 3.79 -18.29
C GLN A 210 -32.78 4.69 -19.20
N SER A 211 -32.37 5.94 -19.42
CA SER A 211 -33.13 6.90 -20.21
C SER A 211 -33.07 6.56 -21.71
N PRO A 212 -34.20 6.34 -22.39
CA PRO A 212 -34.22 6.03 -23.83
C PRO A 212 -33.55 7.11 -24.68
N VAL A 213 -33.73 8.39 -24.30
CA VAL A 213 -33.17 9.54 -25.02
C VAL A 213 -31.64 9.57 -24.90
N LEU A 214 -31.11 9.34 -23.69
CA LEU A 214 -29.67 9.27 -23.46
C LEU A 214 -29.04 8.04 -24.11
N LYS A 215 -29.80 6.94 -24.14
CA LYS A 215 -29.37 5.68 -24.76
C LYS A 215 -29.22 5.83 -26.28
N GLU A 216 -30.17 6.48 -26.95
CA GLU A 216 -30.08 6.77 -28.38
C GLU A 216 -28.89 7.67 -28.70
N GLU A 217 -28.69 8.73 -27.90
CA GLU A 217 -27.54 9.64 -28.02
C GLU A 217 -26.20 8.90 -27.89
N PHE A 218 -26.06 8.08 -26.84
CA PHE A 218 -24.85 7.30 -26.60
C PHE A 218 -24.61 6.24 -27.67
N THR A 219 -25.67 5.64 -28.21
CA THR A 219 -25.59 4.68 -29.33
C THR A 219 -24.95 5.34 -30.56
N TYR A 220 -25.43 6.53 -30.93
CA TYR A 220 -24.91 7.27 -32.07
C TYR A 220 -23.43 7.64 -31.90
N LEU A 221 -23.05 8.14 -30.72
CA LEU A 221 -21.66 8.52 -30.43
C LEU A 221 -20.71 7.32 -30.36
N SER A 222 -21.18 6.19 -29.81
CA SER A 222 -20.41 4.95 -29.76
C SER A 222 -20.21 4.34 -31.15
N TYR A 223 -21.23 4.42 -32.01
CA TYR A 223 -21.09 4.06 -33.43
C TYR A 223 -20.03 4.92 -34.12
N LEU A 224 -20.12 6.24 -33.95
CA LEU A 224 -19.18 7.19 -34.53
C LEU A 224 -17.75 6.96 -34.04
N TYR A 225 -17.57 6.75 -32.73
CA TYR A 225 -16.27 6.43 -32.15
C TYR A 225 -15.71 5.13 -32.69
N ASN A 226 -16.51 4.05 -32.71
CA ASN A 226 -16.07 2.76 -33.22
C ASN A 226 -15.62 2.85 -34.68
N TYR A 227 -16.39 3.56 -35.50
CA TYR A 227 -16.08 3.78 -36.90
C TYR A 227 -14.77 4.56 -37.09
N ILE A 228 -14.54 5.62 -36.31
CA ILE A 228 -13.35 6.48 -36.46
C ILE A 228 -12.09 5.86 -35.85
N TRP A 229 -12.22 5.21 -34.69
CA TRP A 229 -11.09 4.72 -33.92
C TRP A 229 -10.64 3.34 -34.40
N TYR A 230 -11.57 2.40 -34.57
CA TYR A 230 -11.28 1.03 -35.02
C TYR A 230 -11.42 0.85 -36.52
N GLY A 231 -11.95 1.83 -37.25
CA GLY A 231 -11.99 1.81 -38.71
C GLY A 231 -10.63 2.06 -39.33
N GLU A 232 -10.34 1.36 -40.43
CA GLU A 232 -9.08 1.50 -41.19
C GLU A 232 -9.11 2.66 -42.21
N PHE A 233 -9.91 3.70 -41.98
CA PHE A 233 -10.05 4.82 -42.91
C PHE A 233 -9.53 6.13 -42.33
N GLU A 234 -8.95 6.97 -43.19
CA GLU A 234 -8.54 8.33 -42.83
C GLU A 234 -9.78 9.22 -42.67
N ILE A 235 -9.78 10.04 -41.60
CA ILE A 235 -10.87 10.97 -41.33
C ILE A 235 -10.61 12.31 -42.02
N ASP A 236 -11.47 12.67 -42.96
CA ASP A 236 -11.42 13.99 -43.61
C ASP A 236 -11.83 15.12 -42.63
N ASP A 237 -11.52 16.37 -42.99
CA ASP A 237 -11.80 17.53 -42.13
C ASP A 237 -13.30 17.73 -41.86
N LYS A 238 -14.16 17.46 -42.85
CA LYS A 238 -15.61 17.66 -42.72
C LYS A 238 -16.23 16.63 -41.78
N MET A 239 -15.78 15.39 -41.86
CA MET A 239 -16.19 14.30 -41.00
C MET A 239 -15.69 14.54 -39.57
N PHE A 240 -14.45 14.98 -39.42
CA PHE A 240 -13.91 15.34 -38.12
C PHE A 240 -14.67 16.50 -37.46
N GLU A 241 -14.98 17.56 -38.21
CA GLU A 241 -15.74 18.71 -37.71
C GLU A 241 -17.14 18.28 -37.25
N LYS A 242 -17.86 17.50 -38.06
CA LYS A 242 -19.17 16.95 -37.70
C LYS A 242 -19.09 16.10 -36.43
N ALA A 243 -18.11 15.19 -36.37
CA ALA A 243 -17.92 14.34 -35.21
C ALA A 243 -17.64 15.16 -33.94
N GLN A 244 -16.75 16.15 -34.05
CA GLN A 244 -16.43 17.06 -32.96
C GLN A 244 -17.66 17.81 -32.44
N ILE A 245 -18.50 18.33 -33.34
CA ILE A 245 -19.74 19.04 -32.98
C ILE A 245 -20.69 18.09 -32.23
N SER A 246 -20.88 16.88 -32.73
CA SER A 246 -21.72 15.87 -32.07
C SER A 246 -21.22 15.61 -30.64
N PHE A 247 -19.95 15.28 -30.46
CA PHE A 247 -19.39 15.04 -29.13
C PHE A 247 -19.52 16.25 -28.19
N LYS A 248 -19.20 17.46 -28.67
CA LYS A 248 -19.32 18.69 -27.86
C LYS A 248 -20.76 18.94 -27.42
N ASN A 249 -21.73 18.72 -28.29
CA ASN A 249 -23.15 18.93 -27.98
C ASN A 249 -23.65 17.91 -26.98
N SER A 250 -23.33 16.63 -27.18
CA SER A 250 -23.77 15.58 -26.27
C SER A 250 -23.10 15.70 -24.90
N ILE A 251 -21.81 16.04 -24.83
CA ILE A 251 -21.12 16.30 -23.54
C ILE A 251 -21.82 17.40 -22.74
N LYS A 252 -22.27 18.48 -23.40
CA LYS A 252 -23.07 19.54 -22.75
C LYS A 252 -24.43 19.02 -22.27
N LYS A 253 -25.10 18.18 -23.08
CA LYS A 253 -26.39 17.58 -22.74
C LYS A 253 -26.27 16.67 -21.52
N PHE A 254 -25.33 15.72 -21.55
CA PHE A 254 -25.05 14.83 -20.42
C PHE A 254 -24.57 15.56 -19.17
N SER A 255 -24.05 16.78 -19.27
CA SER A 255 -23.60 17.59 -18.12
C SER A 255 -24.71 18.43 -17.47
N ASN A 256 -25.84 18.65 -18.15
CA ASN A 256 -26.88 19.60 -17.75
C ASN A 256 -28.22 18.92 -17.38
N GLU A 257 -28.29 17.59 -17.42
CA GLU A 257 -29.38 16.76 -16.86
C GLU A 257 -28.97 16.21 -15.50
#